data_AF-A0A9N9J5R5-F1
#
_entry.id   AF-A0A9N9J5R5-F1
#
_cell.length_a   1.000
_cell.length_b   1.000
_cell.length_c   1.000
_cell.angle_alpha   90.00
_cell.angle_beta   90.00
_cell.angle_gamma   90.00
#
_symmetry.space_group_name_H-M   'P 1'
#
loop_
_entity.id
_entity.type
_entity.pdbx_description
1 polymer ?
#
loop_
_entity_poly.entity_id
_entity_poly.type
_entity_poly.pdbx_seq_one_letter_code
_entity_poly.pdbx_strand_id
1 'polypeptide(L)'
;RAILSAAAPISPDVMDFLKICFSLNVFEGYGQTENSAALSFVHLESGHVGPPQVCVEVKLVDVPEMNYTSKDEPHPRGEICVRGNSVFKEYYKEPKKTSEVLDKDGWCHTGDIGMWDELGRLVIIDRVKNIFKLAQGEYIAPEKIENVYCKHELVAQAFIYGESLKTSLVAIIVPDRDALISWAKQNHLEKHSFEELCELPETKKHVLQSLINHGKANDLKGFENVKNIHLISESFSLENDLLTPTFKLKRHQAKIKFQKEIEKLYSEISQA
;
A
#
# COMPACT_ATOMS: atom_id res chain seq x y z
N ARG A 1 -26.07 -2.41 -13.47
CA ARG A 1 -25.52 -2.50 -12.09
C ARG A 1 -24.00 -2.47 -12.22
N ALA A 2 -23.29 -1.78 -11.34
CA ALA A 2 -21.84 -1.58 -11.40
C ALA A 2 -21.25 -1.57 -9.99
N ILE A 3 -19.99 -1.96 -9.85
CA ILE A 3 -19.21 -1.88 -8.61
C ILE A 3 -18.11 -0.84 -8.84
N LEU A 4 -17.88 0.03 -7.86
CA LEU A 4 -16.80 1.01 -7.88
C LEU A 4 -15.87 0.78 -6.68
N SER A 5 -14.59 0.52 -6.97
CA SER A 5 -13.49 0.54 -6.01
C SER A 5 -12.80 1.91 -6.09
N ALA A 6 -12.54 2.53 -4.96
CA ALA A 6 -11.87 3.83 -4.90
C ALA A 6 -11.17 4.00 -3.55
N ALA A 7 -10.61 5.18 -3.33
CA ALA A 7 -9.86 5.59 -2.14
C ALA A 7 -8.50 4.91 -1.97
N ALA A 8 -8.37 3.60 -2.16
CA ALA A 8 -7.10 2.86 -2.12
C ALA A 8 -6.87 2.12 -3.44
N PRO A 9 -5.61 1.91 -3.85
CA PRO A 9 -5.31 1.11 -5.04
C PRO A 9 -5.80 -0.32 -4.85
N ILE A 10 -6.43 -0.88 -5.89
CA ILE A 10 -6.82 -2.29 -5.95
C ILE A 10 -5.93 -3.01 -6.96
N SER A 11 -5.39 -4.18 -6.58
CA SER A 11 -4.55 -4.93 -7.53
C SER A 11 -5.38 -5.46 -8.71
N PRO A 12 -4.79 -5.60 -9.91
CA PRO A 12 -5.51 -6.08 -11.10
C PRO A 12 -6.21 -7.43 -10.88
N ASP A 13 -5.51 -8.40 -10.27
CA ASP A 13 -6.05 -9.75 -10.05
C ASP A 13 -7.29 -9.75 -9.17
N VAL A 14 -7.31 -8.92 -8.12
CA VAL A 14 -8.46 -8.79 -7.22
C VAL A 14 -9.63 -8.13 -7.96
N MET A 15 -9.34 -7.11 -8.77
CA MET A 15 -10.36 -6.46 -9.58
C MET A 15 -10.98 -7.44 -10.60
N ASP A 16 -10.17 -8.26 -11.25
CA ASP A 16 -10.64 -9.28 -12.19
C ASP A 16 -11.39 -10.42 -11.49
N PHE A 17 -10.93 -10.84 -10.32
CA PHE A 17 -11.66 -11.79 -9.47
C PHE A 17 -13.06 -11.27 -9.12
N LEU A 18 -13.19 -10.01 -8.70
CA LEU A 18 -14.49 -9.40 -8.41
C LEU A 18 -15.40 -9.35 -9.65
N LYS A 19 -14.85 -9.04 -10.84
CA LYS A 19 -15.62 -9.08 -12.09
C LYS A 19 -16.18 -10.48 -12.36
N ILE A 20 -15.36 -11.52 -12.15
CA ILE A 20 -15.76 -12.92 -12.33
C ILE A 20 -16.85 -13.31 -11.32
N CYS A 21 -16.60 -13.10 -10.03
CA CYS A 21 -17.51 -13.50 -8.95
C CYS A 21 -18.89 -12.86 -9.06
N PHE A 22 -18.94 -11.58 -9.41
CA PHE A 22 -20.20 -10.84 -9.46
C PHE A 22 -20.82 -10.78 -10.86
N SER A 23 -20.08 -11.18 -11.91
CA SER A 23 -20.50 -11.02 -13.31
C SER A 23 -20.95 -9.59 -13.61
N LEU A 24 -20.23 -8.61 -13.05
CA LEU A 24 -20.50 -7.18 -13.16
C LEU A 24 -19.23 -6.42 -13.55
N ASN A 25 -19.43 -5.25 -14.16
CA ASN A 25 -18.33 -4.31 -14.35
C ASN A 25 -17.90 -3.74 -12.99
N VAL A 26 -16.63 -3.98 -12.67
CA VAL A 26 -15.93 -3.36 -11.55
C VAL A 26 -15.06 -2.26 -12.13
N PHE A 27 -15.15 -1.06 -11.55
CA PHE A 27 -14.40 0.12 -11.95
C PHE A 27 -13.48 0.57 -10.83
N GLU A 28 -12.35 1.16 -11.18
CA GLU A 28 -11.44 1.83 -10.24
C GLU A 28 -11.50 3.35 -10.44
N GLY A 29 -11.79 4.07 -9.36
CA GLY A 29 -11.82 5.52 -9.32
C GLY A 29 -10.64 6.07 -8.52
N TYR A 30 -9.94 7.04 -9.10
CA TYR A 30 -8.89 7.78 -8.40
C TYR A 30 -9.33 9.20 -8.11
N GLY A 31 -9.09 9.63 -6.88
CA GLY A 31 -9.23 10.99 -6.44
C GLY A 31 -8.97 11.13 -4.94
N GLN A 32 -9.04 12.36 -4.47
CA GLN A 32 -8.87 12.75 -3.08
C GLN A 32 -9.79 13.95 -2.77
N THR A 33 -9.87 14.34 -1.51
CA THR A 33 -10.73 15.45 -1.08
C THR A 33 -10.38 16.75 -1.80
N GLU A 34 -9.09 16.98 -2.00
CA GLU A 34 -8.48 18.16 -2.62
C GLU A 34 -8.82 18.30 -4.11
N ASN A 35 -9.31 17.25 -4.76
CA ASN A 35 -9.77 17.28 -6.17
C ASN A 35 -11.23 16.82 -6.35
N SER A 36 -12.04 16.99 -5.30
CA SER A 36 -13.47 16.67 -5.30
C SER A 36 -13.78 15.21 -5.67
N ALA A 37 -12.97 14.28 -5.15
CA ALA A 37 -13.13 12.82 -5.18
C ALA A 37 -12.92 12.10 -6.53
N ALA A 38 -13.08 12.77 -7.68
CA ALA A 38 -12.96 12.12 -8.99
C ALA A 38 -11.97 12.88 -9.90
N LEU A 39 -10.74 12.37 -9.97
CA LEU A 39 -9.68 12.83 -10.87
C LEU A 39 -9.67 12.03 -12.16
N SER A 40 -9.72 10.71 -12.06
CA SER A 40 -9.77 9.80 -13.20
C SER A 40 -10.61 8.57 -12.86
N PHE A 41 -11.10 7.90 -13.91
CA PHE A 41 -11.91 6.70 -13.77
C PHE A 41 -11.63 5.74 -14.92
N VAL A 42 -11.41 4.46 -14.62
CA VAL A 42 -11.22 3.43 -15.66
C VAL A 42 -12.54 2.94 -16.23
N HIS A 43 -12.53 2.53 -17.49
CA HIS A 43 -13.61 1.75 -18.09
C HIS A 43 -13.11 0.31 -18.38
N LEU A 44 -13.70 -0.67 -17.68
CA LEU A 44 -13.60 -2.13 -17.91
C LEU A 44 -12.26 -2.83 -17.68
N GLU A 45 -11.12 -2.20 -17.95
CA GLU A 45 -9.79 -2.80 -17.78
C GLU A 45 -9.24 -2.61 -16.35
N SER A 46 -8.26 -3.43 -15.97
CA SER A 46 -7.66 -3.45 -14.63
C SER A 46 -6.22 -2.92 -14.66
N GLY A 47 -5.73 -2.43 -13.52
CA GLY A 47 -4.32 -2.00 -13.36
C GLY A 47 -4.02 -0.57 -13.79
N HIS A 48 -5.06 0.23 -14.03
CA HIS A 48 -4.93 1.66 -14.28
C HIS A 48 -6.22 2.37 -13.83
N VAL A 49 -6.12 3.68 -13.60
CA VAL A 49 -7.25 4.52 -13.15
C VAL A 49 -7.85 5.34 -14.29
N GLY A 50 -7.46 5.04 -15.52
CA GLY A 50 -8.06 5.56 -16.76
C GLY A 50 -7.59 6.97 -17.12
N PRO A 51 -8.26 7.63 -18.07
CA PRO A 51 -7.93 9.00 -18.45
C PRO A 51 -8.43 10.00 -17.39
N PRO A 52 -7.82 11.20 -17.32
CA PRO A 52 -8.33 12.29 -16.51
C PRO A 52 -9.77 12.68 -16.88
N GLN A 53 -10.52 13.20 -15.91
CA GLN A 53 -11.83 13.80 -16.15
C GLN A 53 -11.72 15.05 -17.04
N VAL A 54 -12.78 15.34 -17.79
CA VAL A 54 -12.81 16.45 -18.78
C VAL A 54 -12.64 17.84 -18.17
N CYS A 55 -12.79 17.99 -16.85
CA CYS A 55 -12.68 19.25 -16.13
C CYS A 55 -11.30 19.50 -15.52
N VAL A 56 -10.34 18.61 -15.76
CA VAL A 56 -8.98 18.71 -15.22
C VAL A 56 -7.90 18.51 -16.27
N GLU A 57 -6.76 19.13 -16.01
CA GLU A 57 -5.47 18.88 -16.64
C GLU A 57 -4.59 18.11 -15.65
N VAL A 58 -3.79 17.16 -16.15
CA VAL A 58 -2.88 16.36 -15.35
C VAL A 58 -1.49 16.41 -15.97
N LYS A 59 -0.47 16.64 -15.13
CA LYS A 59 0.95 16.53 -15.51
C LYS A 59 1.66 15.60 -14.54
N LEU A 60 2.77 15.01 -14.98
CA LEU A 60 3.74 14.36 -14.10
C LEU A 60 4.90 15.32 -13.85
N VAL A 61 5.28 15.50 -12.59
CA VAL A 61 6.43 16.31 -12.18
C VAL A 61 7.54 15.38 -11.68
N ASP A 62 8.76 15.59 -12.16
CA ASP A 62 9.91 14.80 -11.72
C ASP A 62 10.07 14.86 -10.19
N VAL A 63 10.40 13.72 -9.59
CA VAL A 63 10.76 13.58 -8.18
C VAL A 63 12.16 12.95 -8.10
N PRO A 64 13.23 13.70 -8.42
CA PRO A 64 14.59 13.16 -8.52
C PRO A 64 15.08 12.51 -7.22
N GLU A 65 14.64 13.03 -6.07
CA GLU A 65 14.93 12.49 -4.75
C GLU A 65 14.34 11.08 -4.54
N MET A 66 13.51 10.58 -5.45
CA MET A 66 12.92 9.24 -5.45
C MET A 66 13.24 8.44 -6.72
N ASN A 67 14.12 8.96 -7.58
CA ASN A 67 14.43 8.38 -8.90
C ASN A 67 13.18 8.15 -9.77
N TYR A 68 12.19 9.03 -9.65
CA TYR A 68 11.05 9.11 -10.57
C TYR A 68 11.25 10.30 -11.49
N THR A 69 11.46 10.06 -12.78
CA THR A 69 11.71 11.13 -13.73
C THR A 69 10.94 10.94 -15.04
N SER A 70 10.73 12.05 -15.71
CA SER A 70 10.25 12.15 -17.09
C SER A 70 11.15 11.44 -18.11
N LYS A 71 12.34 10.97 -17.71
CA LYS A 71 13.29 10.23 -18.55
C LYS A 71 13.29 8.73 -18.27
N ASP A 72 12.44 8.26 -17.35
CA ASP A 72 12.36 6.85 -17.02
C ASP A 72 11.79 6.05 -18.19
N GLU A 73 12.34 4.86 -18.41
CA GLU A 73 11.94 3.92 -19.46
C GLU A 73 11.37 2.64 -18.81
N PRO A 74 10.32 2.00 -19.39
CA PRO A 74 9.67 2.32 -20.68
C PRO A 74 8.65 3.46 -20.61
N HIS A 75 8.32 3.93 -19.40
CA HIS A 75 7.30 4.96 -19.19
C HIS A 75 7.84 6.05 -18.27
N PRO A 76 7.61 7.33 -18.59
CA PRO A 76 7.98 8.44 -17.71
C PRO A 76 7.16 8.38 -16.43
N ARG A 77 7.81 8.68 -15.29
CA ARG A 77 7.20 8.61 -13.96
C ARG A 77 7.40 9.92 -13.21
N GLY A 78 6.46 10.27 -12.35
CA GLY A 78 6.55 11.48 -11.53
C GLY A 78 5.35 11.68 -10.63
N GLU A 79 5.39 12.73 -9.82
CA GLU A 79 4.24 13.15 -9.03
C GLU A 79 3.10 13.59 -9.95
N ILE A 80 1.91 13.06 -9.69
CA ILE A 80 0.68 13.47 -10.37
C ILE A 80 0.32 14.87 -9.84
N CYS A 81 0.34 15.88 -10.69
CA CYS A 81 -0.14 17.22 -10.37
C CYS A 81 -1.40 17.52 -11.20
N VAL A 82 -2.41 18.09 -10.55
CA VAL A 82 -3.72 18.33 -11.18
C VAL A 82 -4.16 19.77 -11.07
N ARG A 83 -4.70 20.32 -12.15
CA ARG A 83 -5.29 21.65 -12.20
C ARG A 83 -6.66 21.58 -12.86
N GLY A 84 -7.65 22.29 -12.34
CA GLY A 84 -8.97 22.34 -12.97
C GLY A 84 -10.09 22.71 -12.00
N ASN A 85 -11.33 22.67 -12.48
CA ASN A 85 -12.49 23.15 -11.73
C ASN A 85 -12.84 22.27 -10.52
N SER A 86 -12.34 21.03 -10.46
CA SER A 86 -12.55 20.13 -9.34
C SER A 86 -11.55 20.31 -8.20
N VAL A 87 -10.49 21.10 -8.40
CA VAL A 87 -9.45 21.34 -7.40
C VAL A 87 -9.98 22.32 -6.33
N PHE A 88 -9.77 21.97 -5.06
CA PHE A 88 -10.15 22.79 -3.92
C PHE A 88 -9.45 24.15 -3.93
N LYS A 89 -10.01 25.12 -3.20
CA LYS A 89 -9.44 26.47 -3.11
C LYS A 89 -8.32 26.55 -2.06
N GLU A 90 -8.57 26.03 -0.87
CA GLU A 90 -7.68 26.15 0.28
C GLU A 90 -8.07 25.19 1.39
N TYR A 91 -7.11 24.90 2.28
CA TYR A 91 -7.42 24.37 3.60
C TYR A 91 -7.87 25.51 4.51
N TYR A 92 -9.03 25.34 5.13
CA TYR A 92 -9.65 26.39 5.95
C TYR A 92 -8.72 26.87 7.07
N LYS A 93 -8.38 28.16 7.06
CA LYS A 93 -7.47 28.84 8.02
C LYS A 93 -6.04 28.29 8.06
N GLU A 94 -5.62 27.53 7.04
CA GLU A 94 -4.30 26.89 6.98
C GLU A 94 -3.54 27.33 5.70
N PRO A 95 -3.13 28.61 5.57
CA PRO A 95 -2.51 29.13 4.35
C PRO A 95 -1.17 28.46 4.01
N LYS A 96 -0.38 28.09 5.03
CA LYS A 96 0.90 27.39 4.83
C LYS A 96 0.70 26.01 4.19
N LYS A 97 -0.17 25.18 4.76
CA LYS A 97 -0.52 23.87 4.19
C LYS A 97 -1.16 23.99 2.82
N THR A 98 -1.92 25.06 2.59
CA THR A 98 -2.49 25.34 1.27
C THR A 98 -1.39 25.57 0.24
N SER A 99 -0.40 26.42 0.54
CA SER A 99 0.74 26.66 -0.37
C SER A 99 1.70 25.49 -0.53
N GLU A 100 1.67 24.50 0.37
CA GLU A 100 2.44 23.25 0.23
C GLU A 100 1.83 22.30 -0.80
N VAL A 101 0.51 22.39 -1.03
CA VAL A 101 -0.23 21.50 -1.92
C VAL A 101 -0.64 22.19 -3.22
N LEU A 102 -0.99 23.47 -3.17
CA LEU A 102 -1.33 24.29 -4.35
C LEU A 102 -0.18 25.21 -4.71
N ASP A 103 0.40 25.00 -5.89
CA ASP A 103 1.43 25.88 -6.42
C ASP A 103 0.86 27.21 -6.95
N LYS A 104 1.75 28.15 -7.25
CA LYS A 104 1.41 29.49 -7.76
C LYS A 104 0.70 29.46 -9.13
N ASP A 105 0.84 28.37 -9.88
CA ASP A 105 0.27 28.18 -11.22
C ASP A 105 -1.06 27.40 -11.17
N GLY A 106 -1.56 27.11 -9.96
CA GLY A 106 -2.83 26.46 -9.69
C GLY A 106 -2.78 24.93 -9.73
N TRP A 107 -1.59 24.31 -9.73
CA TRP A 107 -1.46 22.86 -9.68
C TRP A 107 -1.55 22.36 -8.24
N CYS A 108 -2.44 21.41 -8.01
CA CYS A 108 -2.52 20.60 -6.82
C CYS A 108 -1.54 19.43 -6.92
N HIS A 109 -0.52 19.44 -6.06
CA HIS A 109 0.43 18.37 -5.83
C HIS A 109 -0.26 17.25 -5.05
N THR A 110 -0.53 16.12 -5.71
CA THR A 110 -1.34 15.04 -5.11
C THR A 110 -0.58 14.25 -4.05
N GLY A 111 0.75 14.28 -4.08
CA GLY A 111 1.60 13.36 -3.33
C GLY A 111 1.50 11.91 -3.79
N ASP A 112 0.84 11.62 -4.92
CA ASP A 112 0.78 10.32 -5.57
C ASP A 112 1.76 10.29 -6.77
N ILE A 113 2.50 9.20 -6.94
CA ILE A 113 3.36 8.98 -8.11
C ILE A 113 2.57 8.20 -9.15
N GLY A 114 2.62 8.66 -10.40
CA GLY A 114 1.97 8.03 -11.52
C GLY A 114 2.91 7.83 -12.71
N MET A 115 2.41 7.04 -13.66
CA MET A 115 2.95 6.93 -15.01
C MET A 115 1.81 6.91 -16.02
N TRP A 116 2.14 7.25 -17.27
CA TRP A 116 1.24 7.03 -18.40
C TRP A 116 1.61 5.74 -19.09
N ASP A 117 0.64 4.86 -19.29
CA ASP A 117 0.87 3.68 -20.11
C ASP A 117 0.86 4.01 -21.61
N GLU A 118 1.12 3.00 -22.45
CA GLU A 118 1.18 3.12 -23.91
C GLU A 118 -0.13 3.64 -24.54
N LEU A 119 -1.25 3.53 -23.82
CA LEU A 119 -2.57 3.95 -24.25
C LEU A 119 -2.98 5.32 -23.67
N GLY A 120 -2.06 6.02 -22.99
CA GLY A 120 -2.30 7.33 -22.40
C GLY A 120 -3.19 7.29 -21.17
N ARG A 121 -3.22 6.16 -20.45
CA ARG A 121 -4.02 5.98 -19.24
C ARG A 121 -3.14 6.14 -18.02
N LEU A 122 -3.70 6.75 -16.98
CA LEU A 122 -2.96 7.02 -15.75
C LEU A 122 -2.89 5.75 -14.93
N VAL A 123 -1.68 5.37 -14.53
CA VAL A 123 -1.41 4.28 -13.58
C VAL A 123 -0.83 4.90 -12.33
N ILE A 124 -1.44 4.64 -11.17
CA ILE A 124 -0.88 5.03 -9.88
C ILE A 124 0.10 3.94 -9.47
N ILE A 125 1.34 4.33 -9.26
CA ILE A 125 2.41 3.40 -8.94
C ILE A 125 2.96 3.62 -7.53
N ASP A 126 2.74 4.78 -6.91
CA ASP A 126 3.27 5.04 -5.58
C ASP A 126 2.65 6.24 -4.84
N ARG A 127 3.09 6.48 -3.59
CA ARG A 127 2.79 7.70 -2.80
C ARG A 127 4.03 8.34 -2.20
N VAL A 128 4.34 9.58 -2.58
CA VAL A 128 5.48 10.38 -2.09
C VAL A 128 5.63 10.32 -0.56
N LYS A 129 4.51 10.46 0.18
CA LYS A 129 4.54 10.52 1.65
C LYS A 129 4.57 9.15 2.36
N ASN A 130 4.31 8.05 1.65
CA ASN A 130 4.26 6.72 2.24
C ASN A 130 5.49 5.86 1.92
N ILE A 131 6.47 6.42 1.20
CA ILE A 131 7.71 5.75 0.83
C ILE A 131 8.79 6.04 1.84
N PHE A 132 9.66 5.07 2.04
CA PHE A 132 10.90 5.25 2.76
C PHE A 132 12.06 4.63 1.99
N LYS A 133 13.24 5.18 2.21
CA LYS A 133 14.49 4.70 1.64
C LYS A 133 15.11 3.72 2.62
N LEU A 134 15.73 2.64 2.13
CA LEU A 134 16.59 1.76 2.94
C LEU A 134 18.04 2.23 2.88
N ALA A 135 18.89 1.72 3.79
CA ALA A 135 20.29 2.13 3.88
C ALA A 135 21.11 1.92 2.60
N GLN A 136 20.74 0.92 1.78
CA GLN A 136 21.34 0.63 0.48
C GLN A 136 20.89 1.58 -0.64
N GLY A 137 19.98 2.51 -0.36
CA GLY A 137 19.52 3.51 -1.30
C GLY A 137 18.26 3.15 -2.08
N GLU A 138 17.73 1.94 -1.92
CA GLU A 138 16.48 1.49 -2.53
C GLU A 138 15.26 2.15 -1.88
N TYR A 139 14.29 2.54 -2.71
CA TYR A 139 13.02 3.12 -2.26
C TYR A 139 11.98 2.01 -2.14
N ILE A 140 11.19 2.06 -1.06
CA ILE A 140 10.18 1.06 -0.75
C ILE A 140 8.80 1.71 -0.70
N ALA A 141 7.91 1.17 -1.53
CA ALA A 141 6.47 1.40 -1.47
C ALA A 141 5.84 0.30 -0.58
N PRO A 142 5.62 0.54 0.73
CA PRO A 142 5.16 -0.53 1.61
C PRO A 142 3.76 -1.03 1.26
N GLU A 143 2.87 -0.17 0.74
CA GLU A 143 1.51 -0.55 0.34
C GLU A 143 1.51 -1.59 -0.79
N LYS A 144 2.47 -1.51 -1.72
CA LYS A 144 2.66 -2.53 -2.76
C LYS A 144 2.92 -3.90 -2.12
N ILE A 145 3.81 -3.96 -1.13
CA ILE A 145 4.20 -5.20 -0.45
C ILE A 145 3.05 -5.73 0.41
N GLU A 146 2.35 -4.84 1.12
CA GLU A 146 1.14 -5.17 1.90
C GLU A 146 0.07 -5.80 1.01
N ASN A 147 -0.21 -5.19 -0.15
CA ASN A 147 -1.18 -5.70 -1.11
C ASN A 147 -0.80 -7.07 -1.68
N VAL A 148 0.49 -7.34 -1.88
CA VAL A 148 0.96 -8.66 -2.29
C VAL A 148 0.78 -9.67 -1.16
N TYR A 149 1.21 -9.37 0.07
CA TYR A 149 1.10 -10.33 1.18
C TYR A 149 -0.33 -10.59 1.62
N CYS A 150 -1.23 -9.60 1.57
CA CYS A 150 -2.65 -9.80 1.88
C CYS A 150 -3.40 -10.67 0.85
N LYS A 151 -2.78 -11.05 -0.28
CA LYS A 151 -3.33 -12.07 -1.19
C LYS A 151 -3.02 -13.49 -0.74
N HIS A 152 -2.11 -13.68 0.22
CA HIS A 152 -1.77 -14.99 0.75
C HIS A 152 -2.85 -15.45 1.74
N GLU A 153 -3.27 -16.72 1.66
CA GLU A 153 -4.36 -17.28 2.48
C GLU A 153 -4.15 -17.14 4.00
N LEU A 154 -2.89 -17.12 4.44
CA LEU A 154 -2.52 -16.98 5.86
C LEU A 154 -2.57 -15.53 6.38
N VAL A 155 -2.82 -14.51 5.55
CA VAL A 155 -2.72 -13.10 5.95
C VAL A 155 -4.06 -12.40 5.80
N ALA A 156 -4.58 -11.89 6.91
CA ALA A 156 -5.74 -11.02 6.92
C ALA A 156 -5.34 -9.54 6.72
N GLN A 157 -4.30 -9.09 7.42
CA GLN A 157 -3.80 -7.70 7.33
C GLN A 157 -2.29 -7.67 7.53
N ALA A 158 -1.62 -6.70 6.91
CA ALA A 158 -0.18 -6.51 7.02
C ALA A 158 0.18 -5.04 7.23
N PHE A 159 1.17 -4.80 8.08
CA PHE A 159 1.86 -3.52 8.21
C PHE A 159 3.35 -3.71 7.96
N ILE A 160 3.82 -3.21 6.82
CA ILE A 160 5.23 -3.24 6.43
C ILE A 160 5.94 -2.01 6.97
N TYR A 161 7.06 -2.22 7.65
CA TYR A 161 7.88 -1.15 8.18
C TYR A 161 9.32 -1.25 7.68
N GLY A 162 9.88 -0.09 7.38
CA GLY A 162 11.30 0.08 7.17
C GLY A 162 11.76 1.46 7.61
N GLU A 163 13.06 1.58 7.80
CA GLU A 163 13.71 2.83 8.20
C GLU A 163 15.04 3.02 7.45
N SER A 164 15.44 4.28 7.27
CA SER A 164 16.57 4.67 6.43
C SER A 164 17.94 4.16 6.88
N LEU A 165 18.06 3.72 8.13
CA LEU A 165 19.30 3.17 8.68
C LEU A 165 19.37 1.64 8.59
N LYS A 166 18.30 0.98 8.10
CA LYS A 166 18.23 -0.48 7.99
C LYS A 166 18.24 -0.89 6.54
N THR A 167 18.81 -2.07 6.29
CA THR A 167 18.86 -2.65 4.94
C THR A 167 17.68 -3.55 4.60
N SER A 168 16.80 -3.77 5.59
CA SER A 168 15.80 -4.84 5.59
C SER A 168 14.45 -4.33 6.07
N LEU A 169 13.40 -4.96 5.57
CA LEU A 169 12.02 -4.72 5.98
C LEU A 169 11.61 -5.68 7.10
N VAL A 170 10.75 -5.20 7.98
CA VAL A 170 10.07 -5.99 9.00
C VAL A 170 8.56 -5.79 8.86
N ALA A 171 7.76 -6.70 9.41
CA ALA A 171 6.31 -6.58 9.34
C ALA A 171 5.58 -6.98 10.61
N ILE A 172 4.44 -6.34 10.83
CA ILE A 172 3.41 -6.80 11.75
C ILE A 172 2.31 -7.45 10.90
N ILE A 173 2.01 -8.72 11.17
CA ILE A 173 1.07 -9.52 10.38
C ILE A 173 -0.09 -9.92 11.28
N VAL A 174 -1.31 -9.70 10.80
CA VAL A 174 -2.53 -10.27 11.38
C VAL A 174 -2.84 -11.53 10.55
N PRO A 175 -2.66 -12.74 11.10
CA PRO A 175 -2.96 -13.95 10.36
C PRO A 175 -4.46 -14.10 10.11
N ASP A 176 -4.82 -14.77 9.02
CA ASP A 176 -6.19 -15.29 8.87
C ASP A 176 -6.43 -16.39 9.91
N ARG A 177 -7.48 -16.21 10.74
CA ARG A 177 -7.75 -17.08 11.89
C ARG A 177 -8.03 -18.52 11.45
N ASP A 178 -8.85 -18.70 10.42
CA ASP A 178 -9.30 -20.02 10.01
C ASP A 178 -8.20 -20.78 9.26
N ALA A 179 -7.45 -20.09 8.39
CA ALA A 179 -6.30 -20.65 7.70
C ALA A 179 -5.19 -21.06 8.69
N LEU A 180 -4.88 -20.20 9.68
CA LEU A 180 -3.86 -20.50 10.67
C LEU A 180 -4.23 -21.68 11.57
N ILE A 181 -5.49 -21.73 12.05
CA ILE A 181 -5.99 -22.87 12.86
C ILE A 181 -5.97 -24.17 12.03
N SER A 182 -6.32 -24.10 10.75
CA SER A 182 -6.28 -25.25 9.85
C SER A 182 -4.86 -25.78 9.67
N TRP A 183 -3.90 -24.89 9.47
CA TRP A 183 -2.48 -25.24 9.42
C TRP A 183 -1.99 -25.84 10.75
N ALA A 184 -2.37 -25.25 11.89
CA ALA A 184 -1.97 -25.73 13.22
C ALA A 184 -2.45 -27.17 13.47
N LYS A 185 -3.68 -27.51 13.08
CA LYS A 185 -4.21 -28.89 13.16
C LYS A 185 -3.40 -29.90 12.34
N GLN A 186 -2.92 -29.49 11.17
CA GLN A 186 -2.10 -30.35 10.31
C GLN A 186 -0.68 -30.56 10.86
N ASN A 187 -0.22 -29.66 11.74
CA ASN A 187 1.14 -29.66 12.30
C ASN A 187 1.17 -30.04 13.79
N HIS A 188 0.11 -30.65 14.32
CA HIS A 188 0.01 -31.11 15.71
C HIS A 188 0.07 -29.98 16.76
N LEU A 189 -0.37 -28.78 16.40
CA LEU A 189 -0.44 -27.59 17.25
C LEU A 189 -1.89 -27.23 17.63
N GLU A 190 -2.86 -28.13 17.43
CA GLU A 190 -4.30 -27.89 17.67
C GLU A 190 -4.67 -27.60 19.12
N LYS A 191 -3.76 -27.84 20.06
CA LYS A 191 -3.95 -27.57 21.48
C LYS A 191 -3.81 -26.09 21.84
N HIS A 192 -3.16 -25.32 20.98
CA HIS A 192 -2.91 -23.90 21.20
C HIS A 192 -4.12 -23.06 20.79
N SER A 193 -4.40 -22.02 21.57
CA SER A 193 -5.36 -20.99 21.16
C SER A 193 -4.82 -20.20 19.96
N PHE A 194 -5.68 -19.46 19.26
CA PHE A 194 -5.23 -18.60 18.15
C PHE A 194 -4.19 -17.57 18.61
N GLU A 195 -4.40 -17.02 19.80
CA GLU A 195 -3.51 -16.05 20.43
C GLU A 195 -2.16 -16.68 20.77
N GLU A 196 -2.15 -17.91 21.29
CA GLU A 196 -0.91 -18.66 21.55
C GLU A 196 -0.17 -19.01 20.25
N LEU A 197 -0.90 -19.39 19.19
CA LEU A 197 -0.30 -19.72 17.90
C LEU A 197 0.49 -18.53 17.32
N CYS A 198 0.03 -17.30 17.50
CA CYS A 198 0.74 -16.09 17.05
C CYS A 198 2.09 -15.89 17.76
N GLU A 199 2.25 -16.38 18.98
CA GLU A 199 3.48 -16.23 19.77
C GLU A 199 4.50 -17.36 19.52
N LEU A 200 4.08 -18.47 18.89
CA LEU A 200 4.95 -19.63 18.68
C LEU A 200 6.02 -19.36 17.61
N PRO A 201 7.30 -19.69 17.89
CA PRO A 201 8.39 -19.58 16.91
C PRO A 201 8.15 -20.40 15.63
N GLU A 202 7.57 -21.59 15.75
CA GLU A 202 7.25 -22.46 14.60
C GLU A 202 6.24 -21.80 13.67
N THR A 203 5.20 -21.19 14.23
CA THR A 203 4.18 -20.45 13.47
C THR A 203 4.78 -19.24 12.78
N LYS A 204 5.54 -18.41 13.52
CA LYS A 204 6.25 -17.24 12.96
C LYS A 204 7.15 -17.65 11.79
N LYS A 205 7.92 -18.73 11.95
CA LYS A 205 8.81 -19.26 10.90
C LYS A 205 8.02 -19.73 9.67
N HIS A 206 6.91 -20.45 9.88
CA HIS A 206 6.07 -20.93 8.79
C HIS A 206 5.44 -19.77 8.00
N VAL A 207 4.84 -18.81 8.68
CA VAL A 207 4.23 -17.64 8.04
C VAL A 207 5.30 -16.84 7.29
N LEU A 208 6.45 -16.54 7.91
CA LEU A 208 7.54 -15.81 7.25
C LEU A 208 8.01 -16.50 5.97
N GLN A 209 8.24 -17.81 6.02
CA GLN A 209 8.70 -18.57 4.85
C GLN A 209 7.64 -18.57 3.73
N SER A 210 6.36 -18.68 4.09
CA SER A 210 5.25 -18.63 3.14
C SER A 210 5.15 -17.27 2.47
N LEU A 211 5.32 -16.17 3.22
CA LEU A 211 5.34 -14.81 2.67
C LEU A 211 6.54 -14.55 1.76
N ILE A 212 7.74 -15.02 2.12
CA ILE A 212 8.92 -14.89 1.25
C ILE A 212 8.70 -15.65 -0.07
N ASN A 213 8.12 -16.85 -0.02
CA ASN A 213 7.84 -17.63 -1.21
C ASN A 213 6.77 -16.97 -2.08
N HIS A 214 5.69 -16.46 -1.46
CA HIS A 214 4.62 -15.75 -2.15
C HIS A 214 5.09 -14.44 -2.77
N GLY A 215 5.91 -13.67 -2.05
CA GLY A 215 6.50 -12.44 -2.56
C GLY A 215 7.36 -12.68 -3.80
N LYS A 216 8.23 -13.69 -3.77
CA LYS A 216 9.03 -14.09 -4.94
C LYS A 216 8.18 -14.52 -6.13
N ALA A 217 7.07 -15.21 -5.89
CA ALA A 217 6.15 -15.66 -6.93
C ALA A 217 5.32 -14.51 -7.54
N ASN A 218 5.23 -13.36 -6.85
CA ASN A 218 4.49 -12.18 -7.27
C ASN A 218 5.43 -10.96 -7.48
N ASP A 219 6.62 -11.21 -8.02
CA ASP A 219 7.58 -10.21 -8.49
C ASP A 219 8.06 -9.18 -7.44
N LEU A 220 8.02 -9.51 -6.15
CA LEU A 220 8.72 -8.72 -5.13
C LEU A 220 10.23 -8.93 -5.25
N LYS A 221 10.96 -7.82 -5.37
CA LYS A 221 12.43 -7.81 -5.41
C LYS A 221 13.01 -8.32 -4.09
N GLY A 222 14.27 -8.76 -4.12
CA GLY A 222 14.94 -9.30 -2.93
C GLY A 222 14.93 -8.36 -1.71
N PHE A 223 15.00 -7.04 -1.94
CA PHE A 223 14.95 -6.02 -0.90
C PHE A 223 13.51 -5.63 -0.48
N GLU A 224 12.49 -5.99 -1.27
CA GLU A 224 11.07 -5.80 -0.94
C GLU A 224 10.54 -6.93 -0.06
N ASN A 225 11.27 -8.03 0.08
CA ASN A 225 10.87 -9.14 0.94
C ASN A 225 11.23 -8.86 2.41
N VAL A 226 10.26 -9.08 3.30
CA VAL A 226 10.48 -8.94 4.75
C VAL A 226 11.48 -9.96 5.26
N LYS A 227 12.34 -9.53 6.19
CA LYS A 227 13.34 -10.41 6.82
C LYS A 227 12.84 -11.03 8.12
N ASN A 228 11.90 -10.37 8.79
CA ASN A 228 11.36 -10.83 10.06
C ASN A 228 9.93 -10.28 10.24
N ILE A 229 9.10 -11.02 10.97
CA ILE A 229 7.71 -10.66 11.23
C ILE A 229 7.35 -10.83 12.70
N HIS A 230 6.35 -10.07 13.15
CA HIS A 230 5.64 -10.31 14.40
C HIS A 230 4.18 -10.56 14.08
N LEU A 231 3.63 -11.66 14.62
CA LEU A 231 2.23 -12.01 14.44
C LEU A 231 1.42 -11.41 15.58
N ILE A 232 0.26 -10.85 15.28
CA ILE A 232 -0.69 -10.38 16.29
C ILE A 232 -2.05 -11.02 16.06
N SER A 233 -2.75 -11.32 17.14
CA SER A 233 -4.11 -11.88 17.09
C SER A 233 -5.20 -10.81 16.98
N GLU A 234 -4.91 -9.57 17.38
CA GLU A 234 -5.82 -8.44 17.29
C GLU A 234 -5.76 -7.80 15.88
N SER A 235 -6.89 -7.75 15.18
CA SER A 235 -6.99 -7.07 13.88
C SER A 235 -6.83 -5.56 13.99
N PHE A 236 -6.31 -4.92 12.93
CA PHE A 236 -6.35 -3.47 12.80
C PHE A 236 -7.80 -3.01 12.65
N SER A 237 -8.22 -2.06 13.47
CA SER A 237 -9.60 -1.57 13.51
C SER A 237 -9.68 -0.06 13.73
N LEU A 238 -10.90 0.49 13.63
CA LEU A 238 -11.18 1.86 14.04
C LEU A 238 -11.07 2.02 15.56
N GLU A 239 -11.48 0.99 16.30
CA GLU A 239 -11.56 0.97 17.76
C GLU A 239 -10.19 1.04 18.41
N ASN A 240 -9.19 0.40 17.80
CA ASN A 240 -7.80 0.46 18.27
C ASN A 240 -6.95 1.55 17.60
N ASP A 241 -7.60 2.50 16.92
CA ASP A 241 -7.00 3.66 16.23
C ASP A 241 -5.94 3.30 15.18
N LEU A 242 -6.02 2.10 14.60
CA LEU A 242 -5.10 1.66 13.56
C LEU A 242 -5.63 1.88 12.15
N LEU A 243 -6.95 2.03 11.98
CA LEU A 243 -7.57 2.31 10.69
C LEU A 243 -8.20 3.70 10.64
N THR A 244 -8.20 4.31 9.45
CA THR A 244 -9.05 5.47 9.13
C THR A 244 -10.50 5.02 8.94
N PRO A 245 -11.50 5.93 8.97
CA PRO A 245 -12.89 5.62 8.61
C PRO A 245 -13.08 4.95 7.24
N THR A 246 -12.10 5.10 6.33
CA THR A 246 -12.05 4.44 5.02
C THR A 246 -11.22 3.15 5.05
N PHE A 247 -11.03 2.55 6.22
CA PHE A 247 -10.29 1.30 6.45
C PHE A 247 -8.82 1.31 5.99
N LYS A 248 -8.19 2.49 5.86
CA LYS A 248 -6.76 2.59 5.55
C LYS A 248 -5.92 2.53 6.81
N LEU A 249 -4.77 1.85 6.75
CA LEU A 249 -3.83 1.78 7.87
C LEU A 249 -3.25 3.17 8.22
N LYS A 250 -3.41 3.59 9.47
CA LYS A 250 -2.76 4.76 10.06
C LYS A 250 -1.32 4.41 10.42
N ARG A 251 -0.42 4.45 9.43
CA ARG A 251 0.98 3.98 9.57
C ARG A 251 1.74 4.62 10.73
N HIS A 252 1.56 5.91 10.99
CA HIS A 252 2.20 6.58 12.12
C HIS A 252 1.72 6.01 13.47
N GLN A 253 0.43 5.75 13.61
CA GLN A 253 -0.18 5.22 14.82
C GLN A 253 0.22 3.76 15.01
N ALA A 254 0.23 2.98 13.93
CA ALA A 254 0.75 1.62 13.91
C ALA A 254 2.23 1.57 14.34
N LYS A 255 3.07 2.48 13.81
CA LYS A 255 4.47 2.60 14.25
C LYS A 255 4.58 2.87 15.75
N ILE A 256 3.81 3.81 16.30
CA ILE A 256 3.82 4.10 17.74
C ILE A 256 3.38 2.88 18.54
N LYS A 257 2.27 2.23 18.15
CA LYS A 257 1.72 1.06 18.85
C LYS A 257 2.71 -0.11 18.87
N PHE A 258 3.36 -0.37 17.74
CA PHE A 258 4.23 -1.54 17.55
C PHE A 258 5.73 -1.22 17.63
N GLN A 259 6.10 -0.08 18.23
CA GLN A 259 7.49 0.39 18.24
C GLN A 259 8.44 -0.63 18.89
N LYS A 260 8.01 -1.25 20.01
CA LYS A 260 8.83 -2.23 20.75
C LYS A 260 9.04 -3.50 19.95
N GLU A 261 8.00 -3.96 19.28
CA GLU A 261 7.99 -5.15 18.44
C GLU A 261 8.89 -4.91 17.23
N ILE A 262 8.78 -3.76 16.57
CA ILE A 262 9.64 -3.36 15.44
C ILE A 262 11.11 -3.33 15.86
N GLU A 263 11.44 -2.72 17.01
CA GLU A 263 12.81 -2.68 17.53
C GLU A 263 13.34 -4.09 17.81
N LYS A 264 12.51 -4.95 18.41
CA LYS A 264 12.86 -6.36 18.65
C LYS A 264 13.14 -7.09 17.34
N LEU A 265 12.28 -6.94 16.33
CA LEU A 265 12.46 -7.58 15.02
C LEU A 265 13.79 -7.18 14.37
N TYR A 266 14.17 -5.90 14.45
CA TYR A 266 15.46 -5.44 13.95
C TYR A 266 16.65 -5.96 14.76
N SER A 267 16.52 -6.04 16.09
CA SER A 267 17.57 -6.59 16.95
C SER A 267 17.84 -8.07 16.64
N GLU A 268 16.80 -8.86 16.40
CA GLU A 268 16.89 -10.27 16.02
C GLU A 268 17.59 -10.45 14.65
N ILE A 269 17.31 -9.57 13.68
CA ILE A 269 17.97 -9.61 12.37
C ILE A 269 19.47 -9.31 12.49
N SER A 270 19.86 -8.36 13.35
CA SER A 270 21.26 -8.00 13.53
C SER A 270 22.09 -9.05 14.28
N GLN A 271 21.43 -10.01 14.92
CA GLN A 271 22.08 -11.11 15.66
C GLN A 271 22.14 -12.42 14.86
N ALA A 272 21.44 -12.51 13.73
CA ALA A 272 21.36 -13.67 12.84
C ALA A 272 22.38 -13.58 11.70
#